data_AF-A0A3S3DNA7-F1
#
_entry.id   AF-A0A3S3DNA7-F1
#
_cell.length_a   1.000
_cell.length_b   1.000
_cell.length_c   1.000
_cell.angle_alpha   90.00
_cell.angle_beta   90.00
_cell.angle_gamma   90.00
#
_symmetry.space_group_name_H-M   'P 1'
#
loop_
_entity.id
_entity.type
_entity.pdbx_description
1 polymer ?
#
loop_
_entity_poly.entity_id
_entity_poly.type
_entity_poly.pdbx_seq_one_letter_code
_entity_poly.pdbx_strand_id
1 'polypeptide(L)'
;MWADGGRYRCQCSSDRRSGNCSRGSGPSLFVREWQRYWYSTGEASKDLYDASGTRLLSRLTYDHLDAHSGEVFFKATHNPTGIFVKGLLGAGGVTEGSLVDEDFPPLTEPYSNTSSDQRGGDITYFTTDLGYYFWNTPRYRIGALVGYNF
;
A
#
# COMPACT_ATOMS: atom_id res chain seq x y z
N MET A 1 -13.96 18.79 2.55
CA MET A 1 -14.53 19.04 3.88
C MET A 1 -15.95 18.49 3.91
N TRP A 2 -16.15 17.23 4.28
CA TRP A 2 -17.51 16.68 4.46
C TRP A 2 -17.53 15.78 5.67
N ALA A 3 -18.22 16.28 6.71
CA ALA A 3 -18.53 15.58 7.92
C ALA A 3 -19.66 14.59 7.62
N ASP A 4 -19.39 13.30 7.71
CA ASP A 4 -20.47 12.32 7.78
C ASP A 4 -20.86 12.14 9.25
N GLY A 5 -21.65 13.09 9.73
CA GLY A 5 -22.37 12.97 10.97
C GLY A 5 -23.37 11.82 10.80
N GLY A 6 -22.99 10.63 11.26
CA GLY A 6 -23.83 9.46 11.29
C GLY A 6 -25.18 9.80 11.91
N ARG A 7 -26.19 10.01 11.05
CA ARG A 7 -27.55 10.28 11.50
C ARG A 7 -28.14 8.96 12.01
N TYR A 8 -28.10 8.79 13.32
CA TYR A 8 -28.86 7.76 14.01
C TYR A 8 -30.35 8.03 13.75
N ARG A 9 -30.99 7.22 12.90
CA ARG A 9 -32.43 7.32 12.66
C ARG A 9 -33.14 6.61 13.83
N CYS A 10 -33.71 7.39 14.73
CA CYS A 10 -34.64 6.85 15.72
C CYS A 10 -35.90 6.39 14.98
N GLN A 11 -36.14 5.09 14.92
CA GLN A 11 -37.36 4.52 14.37
C GLN A 11 -38.32 4.35 15.56
N CYS A 12 -39.06 5.41 15.91
CA CYS A 12 -40.06 5.27 16.97
C CYS A 12 -41.27 4.51 16.40
N SER A 13 -41.62 3.39 17.05
CA SER A 13 -42.88 2.69 16.85
C SER A 13 -44.05 3.66 17.07
N SER A 14 -45.11 3.54 16.28
CA SER A 14 -46.32 4.38 16.37
C SER A 14 -47.12 4.19 17.67
N ASP A 15 -46.63 3.41 18.61
CA ASP A 15 -47.29 3.16 19.88
C ASP A 15 -46.97 4.27 20.92
N ARG A 16 -47.91 5.21 21.03
CA ARG A 16 -47.81 6.46 21.80
C ARG A 16 -47.75 6.28 23.33
N ARG A 17 -47.66 5.05 23.85
CA ARG A 17 -47.72 4.75 25.30
C ARG A 17 -46.45 4.17 25.92
N SER A 18 -45.40 3.89 25.15
CA SER A 18 -44.10 3.54 25.75
C SER A 18 -42.99 4.40 25.13
N GLY A 19 -42.35 5.23 25.95
CA GLY A 19 -41.23 6.09 25.55
C GLY A 19 -39.94 5.33 25.22
N ASN A 20 -40.01 4.03 24.93
CA ASN A 20 -38.85 3.23 24.57
C ASN A 20 -38.55 3.38 23.08
N CYS A 21 -37.90 4.50 22.72
CA CYS A 21 -37.27 4.60 21.41
C CYS A 21 -35.92 3.87 21.51
N SER A 22 -35.91 2.57 21.19
CA SER A 22 -34.69 1.75 21.11
C SER A 22 -33.80 2.32 20.02
N ARG A 23 -32.54 2.66 20.35
CA ARG A 23 -31.53 3.02 19.34
C ARG A 23 -31.42 1.85 18.36
N GLY A 24 -31.85 2.05 17.12
CA GLY A 24 -31.58 1.11 16.04
C GLY A 24 -30.07 0.88 15.98
N SER A 25 -29.65 -0.38 16.07
CA SER A 25 -28.25 -0.75 15.90
C SER A 25 -27.84 -0.32 14.49
N GLY A 26 -26.84 0.56 14.39
CA GLY A 26 -26.21 0.89 13.11
C GLY A 26 -25.68 -0.37 12.42
N PRO A 27 -25.29 -0.29 11.14
CA PRO A 27 -24.79 -1.44 10.41
C PRO A 27 -23.65 -2.10 11.17
N SER A 28 -23.76 -3.42 11.34
CA SER A 28 -22.75 -4.23 12.05
C SER A 28 -21.43 -4.24 11.30
N LEU A 29 -21.47 -4.18 9.97
CA LEU A 29 -20.32 -4.10 9.08
C LEU A 29 -20.22 -2.72 8.43
N PHE A 30 -19.05 -2.10 8.53
CA PHE A 30 -18.75 -0.81 7.88
C PHE A 30 -17.60 -0.98 6.90
N VAL A 31 -17.82 -0.60 5.64
CA VAL A 31 -16.83 -0.70 4.55
C VAL A 31 -16.41 0.71 4.11
N ARG A 32 -15.12 0.90 3.90
CA ARG A 32 -14.54 2.09 3.26
C ARG A 32 -13.63 1.67 2.13
N GLU A 33 -13.68 2.43 1.05
CA GLU A 33 -12.83 2.25 -0.12
C GLU A 33 -12.28 3.60 -0.57
N TRP A 34 -11.03 3.61 -1.04
CA TRP A 34 -10.37 4.79 -1.60
C TRP A 34 -9.40 4.35 -2.68
N GLN A 35 -9.17 5.20 -3.67
CA GLN A 35 -8.23 4.94 -4.74
C GLN A 35 -7.31 6.14 -4.92
N ARG A 36 -6.04 5.89 -5.27
CA ARG A 36 -5.08 6.94 -5.60
C ARG A 36 -4.26 6.56 -6.81
N TYR A 37 -3.77 7.58 -7.48
CA TYR A 37 -2.76 7.46 -8.52
C TYR A 37 -1.43 7.95 -7.96
N TRP A 38 -0.35 7.25 -8.29
CA TRP A 38 1.00 7.57 -7.88
C TRP A 38 1.89 7.69 -9.11
N TYR A 39 2.65 8.77 -9.16
CA TYR A 39 3.79 8.93 -10.07
C TYR A 39 5.05 8.98 -9.20
N SER A 40 6.05 8.19 -9.56
CA SER A 40 7.32 8.11 -8.85
C SER A 40 8.46 8.10 -9.84
N THR A 41 9.56 8.73 -9.45
CA THR A 41 10.84 8.67 -10.15
C THR A 41 11.90 8.25 -9.15
N GLY A 42 12.92 7.53 -9.59
CA GLY A 42 13.97 7.06 -8.69
C GLY A 42 15.21 6.53 -9.41
N GLU A 43 16.25 6.31 -8.62
CA GLU A 43 17.51 5.71 -9.03
C GLU A 43 17.80 4.51 -8.12
N ALA A 44 18.37 3.45 -8.67
CA ALA A 44 18.83 2.30 -7.91
C ALA A 44 20.16 1.79 -8.48
N SER A 45 21.12 1.48 -7.61
CA SER A 45 22.38 0.87 -8.02
C SER A 45 22.59 -0.48 -7.35
N LYS A 46 23.19 -1.42 -8.08
CA LYS A 46 23.54 -2.74 -7.60
C LYS A 46 25.01 -3.02 -7.89
N ASP A 47 25.75 -3.26 -6.82
CA ASP A 47 27.17 -3.56 -6.88
C ASP A 47 27.43 -5.06 -6.75
N LEU A 48 28.32 -5.58 -7.60
CA LEU A 48 28.87 -6.92 -7.49
C LEU A 48 30.34 -6.84 -7.06
N TYR A 49 30.64 -7.41 -5.90
CA TYR A 49 32.00 -7.48 -5.38
C TYR A 49 32.62 -8.87 -5.61
N ASP A 50 33.95 -8.94 -5.55
CA ASP A 50 34.68 -10.19 -5.49
C ASP A 50 34.40 -11.00 -4.21
N ALA A 51 34.86 -12.24 -4.15
CA ALA A 51 34.64 -13.11 -3.00
C ALA A 51 35.23 -12.57 -1.69
N SER A 52 36.22 -11.68 -1.75
CA SER A 52 36.79 -10.96 -0.62
C SER A 52 35.99 -9.72 -0.20
N GLY A 53 35.02 -9.27 -1.01
CA GLY A 53 34.24 -8.06 -0.77
C GLY A 53 35.03 -6.75 -0.94
N THR A 54 36.25 -6.80 -1.48
CA THR A 54 37.19 -5.68 -1.52
C THR A 54 37.30 -5.04 -2.88
N ARG A 55 36.96 -5.76 -3.95
CA ARG A 55 37.04 -5.26 -5.33
C ARG A 55 35.66 -5.26 -5.96
N LEU A 56 35.25 -4.11 -6.48
CA LEU A 56 34.06 -3.98 -7.31
C LEU A 56 34.37 -4.61 -8.67
N LEU A 57 33.51 -5.56 -9.09
CA LEU A 57 33.64 -6.28 -10.35
C LEU A 57 32.65 -5.76 -11.40
N SER A 58 31.43 -5.42 -10.99
CA SER A 58 30.41 -4.85 -11.86
C SER A 58 29.45 -3.96 -11.07
N ARG A 59 28.87 -2.96 -11.73
CA ARG A 59 27.84 -2.08 -11.19
C ARG A 59 26.73 -1.88 -12.21
N LEU A 60 25.51 -2.18 -11.80
CA LEU A 60 24.30 -1.86 -12.55
C LEU A 60 23.66 -0.61 -11.93
N THR A 61 23.56 0.46 -12.70
CA THR A 61 22.89 1.71 -12.29
C THR A 61 21.62 1.89 -13.11
N TYR A 62 20.48 1.86 -12.43
CA TYR A 62 19.18 2.22 -12.98
C TYR A 62 18.91 3.68 -12.67
N ASP A 63 18.81 4.52 -13.69
CA ASP A 63 18.56 5.96 -13.57
C ASP A 63 17.25 6.35 -14.26
N HIS A 64 16.65 7.43 -13.79
CA HIS A 64 15.43 8.03 -14.33
C HIS A 64 14.24 7.04 -14.41
N LEU A 65 14.10 6.16 -13.41
CA LEU A 65 13.03 5.16 -13.37
C LEU A 65 11.69 5.82 -13.07
N ASP A 66 11.04 6.29 -14.11
CA ASP A 66 9.71 6.88 -14.05
C ASP A 66 8.65 5.79 -14.08
N ALA A 67 7.81 5.79 -13.05
CA ALA A 67 6.79 4.79 -12.85
C ALA A 67 5.44 5.41 -12.51
N HIS A 68 4.40 4.77 -13.01
CA HIS A 68 3.01 5.11 -12.76
C HIS A 68 2.32 3.91 -12.12
N SER A 69 1.61 4.12 -11.01
CA SER A 69 0.81 3.09 -10.38
C SER A 69 -0.55 3.59 -9.91
N GLY A 70 -1.57 2.74 -10.05
CA GLY A 70 -2.87 2.90 -9.43
C GLY A 70 -2.97 2.03 -8.18
N GLU A 71 -3.54 2.59 -7.12
CA GLU A 71 -3.73 1.88 -5.86
C GLU A 71 -5.18 1.95 -5.41
N VAL A 72 -5.67 0.82 -4.88
CA VAL A 72 -7.00 0.67 -4.29
C VAL A 72 -6.85 0.21 -2.84
N PHE A 73 -7.51 0.91 -1.94
CA PHE A 73 -7.55 0.65 -0.52
C PHE A 73 -8.97 0.24 -0.14
N PHE A 74 -9.10 -0.79 0.68
CA PHE A 74 -10.38 -1.14 1.28
C PHE A 74 -10.22 -1.46 2.77
N LYS A 75 -11.27 -1.22 3.54
CA LYS A 75 -11.31 -1.56 4.95
C LYS A 75 -12.73 -1.89 5.39
N ALA A 76 -12.92 -3.14 5.81
CA ALA A 76 -14.15 -3.63 6.42
C ALA A 76 -13.95 -3.72 7.94
N THR A 77 -14.89 -3.20 8.73
CA THR A 77 -14.85 -3.26 10.20
C THR A 77 -16.19 -3.75 10.72
N HIS A 78 -16.17 -4.81 11.53
CA HIS A 78 -17.33 -5.29 12.25
C HIS A 78 -17.43 -4.55 13.59
N ASN A 79 -18.33 -3.56 13.69
CA ASN A 79 -18.44 -2.67 14.85
C ASN A 79 -18.69 -3.41 16.18
N PRO A 80 -19.55 -4.45 16.25
CA PRO A 80 -19.82 -5.16 17.50
C PRO A 80 -18.62 -5.93 18.06
N THR A 81 -17.80 -6.52 17.19
CA THR A 81 -16.62 -7.29 17.63
C THR A 81 -15.33 -6.48 17.59
N GLY A 82 -15.30 -5.34 16.90
CA GLY A 82 -14.07 -4.56 16.72
C GLY A 82 -13.05 -5.20 15.75
N ILE A 83 -13.39 -6.35 15.14
CA ILE A 83 -12.54 -7.00 14.14
C ILE A 83 -12.59 -6.18 12.84
N PHE A 84 -11.44 -6.04 12.18
CA PHE A 84 -11.35 -5.41 10.88
C PHE A 84 -10.42 -6.16 9.95
N VAL A 85 -10.72 -6.06 8.65
CA VAL A 85 -9.83 -6.43 7.56
C VAL A 85 -9.55 -5.17 6.77
N LYS A 86 -8.29 -4.91 6.44
CA LYS A 86 -7.90 -3.87 5.49
C LYS A 86 -7.02 -4.46 4.40
N GLY A 87 -7.05 -3.85 3.23
CA GLY A 87 -6.15 -4.21 2.15
C GLY A 87 -5.81 -3.03 1.28
N LEU A 88 -4.67 -3.17 0.60
CA LEU A 88 -4.14 -2.28 -0.41
C LEU A 88 -3.65 -3.13 -1.58
N LEU A 89 -4.15 -2.84 -2.77
CA LEU A 89 -3.71 -3.43 -4.02
C LEU A 89 -3.16 -2.31 -4.89
N GLY A 90 -1.90 -2.43 -5.30
CA GLY A 90 -1.26 -1.51 -6.23
C GLY A 90 -0.79 -2.25 -7.48
N ALA A 91 -1.02 -1.63 -8.63
CA ALA A 91 -0.51 -2.12 -9.91
C ALA A 91 -0.09 -0.93 -10.78
N GLY A 92 0.96 -1.12 -11.56
CA GLY A 92 1.59 -0.07 -12.34
C GLY A 92 2.76 -0.59 -13.16
N GLY A 93 3.54 0.34 -13.69
CA GLY A 93 4.74 -0.02 -14.42
C GLY A 93 5.73 1.13 -14.54
N VAL A 94 6.97 0.75 -14.81
CA VAL A 94 8.07 1.63 -15.18
C VAL A 94 7.95 1.92 -16.67
N THR A 95 7.66 3.17 -17.00
CA THR A 95 7.45 3.60 -18.39
C THR A 95 8.72 4.11 -19.04
N GLU A 96 9.64 4.66 -18.25
CA GLU A 96 10.88 5.25 -18.73
C GLU A 96 12.02 5.03 -17.73
N GLY A 97 13.24 5.05 -18.23
CA GLY A 97 14.45 4.83 -17.46
C GLY A 97 15.61 4.37 -18.33
N SER A 98 16.79 4.36 -17.72
CA SER A 98 18.02 3.87 -18.33
C SER A 98 18.72 2.90 -17.39
N LEU A 99 19.39 1.91 -17.96
CA LEU A 99 20.24 0.98 -17.25
C LEU A 99 21.66 1.09 -17.82
N VAL A 100 22.58 1.47 -16.95
CA VAL A 100 24.03 1.49 -17.21
C VAL A 100 24.66 0.31 -16.52
N ASP A 101 25.30 -0.57 -17.29
CA ASP A 101 26.06 -1.73 -16.82
C ASP A 101 27.56 -1.44 -16.98
N GLU A 102 28.26 -1.29 -15.86
CA GLU A 102 29.69 -1.03 -15.80
C GLU A 102 30.43 -2.28 -15.33
N ASP A 103 31.32 -2.82 -16.15
CA ASP A 103 32.17 -3.95 -15.77
C ASP A 103 33.62 -3.51 -15.59
N PHE A 104 34.20 -3.88 -14.45
CA PHE A 104 35.55 -3.49 -14.06
C PHE A 104 36.54 -4.67 -14.16
N PRO A 105 37.81 -4.39 -14.48
CA PRO A 105 38.87 -5.39 -14.39
C PRO A 105 38.91 -6.07 -13.01
N PRO A 106 39.16 -7.39 -12.92
CA PRO A 106 39.65 -8.27 -13.98
C PRO A 106 38.53 -9.12 -14.62
N LEU A 107 37.25 -8.81 -14.32
CA LEU A 107 36.11 -9.55 -14.83
C LEU A 107 35.95 -9.31 -16.34
N THR A 108 36.18 -8.07 -16.76
CA THR A 108 36.33 -7.65 -18.15
C THR A 108 37.62 -6.83 -18.29
N GLU A 109 38.40 -7.14 -19.32
CA GLU A 109 39.55 -6.33 -19.73
C GLU A 109 39.48 -6.11 -21.24
N PRO A 110 39.35 -4.85 -21.73
CA PRO A 110 39.25 -3.60 -20.96
C PRO A 110 37.88 -3.40 -20.27
N TYR A 111 37.79 -2.38 -19.41
CA TYR A 111 36.53 -1.85 -18.87
C TYR A 111 35.48 -1.69 -19.97
N SER A 112 34.26 -2.17 -19.69
CA SER A 112 33.11 -2.02 -20.58
C SER A 112 31.99 -1.26 -19.88
N ASN A 113 31.31 -0.42 -20.66
CA ASN A 113 30.10 0.28 -20.24
C ASN A 113 29.03 0.04 -21.31
N THR A 114 27.91 -0.54 -20.90
CA THR A 114 26.76 -0.75 -21.76
C THR A 114 25.59 0.06 -21.22
N SER A 115 25.04 0.95 -22.05
CA SER A 115 23.82 1.69 -21.74
C SER A 115 22.65 1.10 -22.52
N SER A 116 21.54 0.85 -21.82
CA SER A 116 20.32 0.29 -22.38
C SER A 116 19.08 1.00 -21.85
N ASP A 117 18.05 1.09 -22.68
CA ASP A 117 16.76 1.66 -22.28
C ASP A 117 16.07 0.71 -21.30
N GLN A 118 15.62 1.24 -20.16
CA GLN A 118 14.81 0.50 -19.20
C GLN A 118 13.35 0.96 -19.27
N ARG A 119 12.48 0.11 -19.83
CA ARG A 119 11.06 0.40 -20.03
C ARG A 119 10.22 -0.88 -20.01
N GLY A 120 8.96 -0.75 -19.60
CA GLY A 120 8.00 -1.85 -19.59
C GLY A 120 8.18 -2.82 -18.42
N GLY A 121 8.75 -2.35 -17.30
CA GLY A 121 8.78 -3.12 -16.06
C GLY A 121 7.42 -3.09 -15.37
N ASP A 122 6.91 -4.23 -14.94
CA ASP A 122 5.65 -4.30 -14.19
C ASP A 122 5.88 -4.11 -12.69
N ILE A 123 5.02 -3.31 -12.05
CA ILE A 123 4.99 -3.10 -10.62
C ILE A 123 3.65 -3.60 -10.11
N THR A 124 3.66 -4.61 -9.25
CA THR A 124 2.45 -5.08 -8.56
C THR A 124 2.81 -5.35 -7.12
N TYR A 125 2.00 -4.82 -6.21
CA TYR A 125 2.16 -5.05 -4.78
C TYR A 125 0.80 -5.17 -4.12
N PHE A 126 0.74 -5.99 -3.08
CA PHE A 126 -0.49 -6.23 -2.34
C PHE A 126 -0.20 -6.34 -0.87
N THR A 127 -1.03 -5.67 -0.06
CA THR A 127 -0.99 -5.79 1.39
C THR A 127 -2.37 -6.15 1.89
N THR A 128 -2.45 -7.10 2.81
CA THR A 128 -3.68 -7.42 3.54
C THR A 128 -3.37 -7.55 5.01
N ASP A 129 -4.25 -7.02 5.84
CA ASP A 129 -4.11 -7.06 7.29
C ASP A 129 -5.44 -7.42 7.95
N LEU A 130 -5.35 -8.29 8.94
CA LEU A 130 -6.42 -8.62 9.87
C LEU A 130 -6.08 -8.01 11.23
N GLY A 131 -7.05 -7.36 11.86
CA GLY A 131 -6.82 -6.72 13.15
C GLY A 131 -8.04 -6.61 14.03
N TYR A 132 -7.80 -6.12 15.23
CA TYR A 132 -8.79 -6.00 16.30
C TYR A 132 -8.60 -4.69 17.05
N TYR A 133 -9.69 -3.95 17.25
CA TYR A 133 -9.72 -2.78 18.13
C TYR A 133 -10.05 -3.18 19.56
N PHE A 134 -9.07 -3.10 20.46
CA PHE A 134 -9.29 -3.24 21.90
C PHE A 134 -9.82 -1.94 22.53
N TRP A 135 -9.65 -0.79 21.87
CA TRP A 135 -10.27 0.47 22.28
C TRP A 135 -11.05 1.07 21.12
N ASN A 136 -12.37 1.20 21.25
CA ASN A 136 -13.25 1.71 20.20
C ASN A 136 -14.22 2.76 20.77
N THR A 137 -14.00 4.03 20.41
CA THR A 137 -14.89 5.15 20.73
C THR A 137 -15.34 5.83 19.44
N PRO A 138 -16.38 6.68 19.48
CA PRO A 138 -16.81 7.42 18.29
C PRO A 138 -15.73 8.34 17.68
N ARG A 139 -14.70 8.71 18.45
CA ARG A 139 -13.62 9.61 18.00
C ARG A 139 -12.29 8.91 17.77
N TYR A 140 -11.99 7.88 18.55
CA TYR A 140 -10.69 7.21 18.57
C TYR A 140 -10.84 5.70 18.50
N ARG A 141 -9.97 5.05 17.73
CA ARG A 141 -9.89 3.60 17.64
C ARG A 141 -8.42 3.19 17.76
N ILE A 142 -8.12 2.31 18.71
CA ILE A 142 -6.78 1.76 18.94
C ILE A 142 -6.89 0.24 18.86
N GLY A 143 -5.96 -0.37 18.14
CA GLY A 143 -5.99 -1.79 17.86
C GLY A 143 -4.63 -2.32 17.44
N ALA A 144 -4.55 -3.65 17.37
CA ALA A 144 -3.41 -4.36 16.81
C ALA A 144 -3.82 -4.98 15.47
N LEU A 145 -2.84 -5.22 14.62
CA LEU A 145 -3.03 -5.88 13.34
C LEU A 145 -1.84 -6.79 13.03
N VAL A 146 -2.11 -7.81 12.24
CA VAL A 146 -1.11 -8.67 11.61
C VAL A 146 -1.47 -8.77 10.13
N GLY A 147 -0.46 -8.77 9.29
CA GLY A 147 -0.66 -8.71 7.85
C GLY A 147 0.46 -9.34 7.06
N TYR A 148 0.24 -9.37 5.77
CA TYR A 148 1.16 -9.87 4.76
C TYR A 148 1.29 -8.84 3.65
N ASN A 149 2.51 -8.64 3.17
CA ASN A 149 2.84 -7.76 2.06
C ASN A 149 3.62 -8.56 1.01
N PHE A 150 3.25 -8.35 -0.26
CA PHE A 150 3.87 -8.88 -1.46
C PHE A 150 4.22 -7.72 -2.39
#